data_AF-A0ABF7QAP9-F1
#
_entry.id   AF-A0ABF7QAP9-F1
#
_cell.length_a   1.000
_cell.length_b   1.000
_cell.length_c   1.000
_cell.angle_alpha   90.00
_cell.angle_beta   90.00
_cell.angle_gamma   90.00
#
_symmetry.space_group_name_H-M   'P 1'
#
loop_
_entity.id
_entity.type
_entity.pdbx_description
1 polymer ?
#
loop_
_entity_poly.entity_id
_entity_poly.type
_entity_poly.pdbx_seq_one_letter_code
_entity_poly.pdbx_strand_id
1 'polypeptide(L)'
;MLTALKNGLANVLPPPALYWLRSVKRAIMFEPPLPWPYGPDEASASAITPAIAIAAPAFHGSDDGRVIQDIALEKYKAKQLPSPASYYGYEDVLILPAKEIAKALTLSVQYINSAHVNGDVAEFGTMGGFSAATLAMSMVFDLQRQPLAKSASGENPFRVLRLFDSFEGLPEITSPIDQVAPHVISGAWAKGGCKVLAAPELRERIGKILPPHRFELYEGWFADTVKTLPPETRFAMIHFDGDLYQSTMDALVPLFERGMISIGAVICFDDWNANRAIPTTGERQAWKELVEMFAIEASNSGDYSVGGTRFLIHSYRGIPADPI
;
A
#
# COMPACT_ATOMS: atom_id res chain seq x y z
N MET A 1 39.98 -18.58 6.59
CA MET A 1 40.03 -17.67 5.41
C MET A 1 39.12 -16.44 5.57
N LEU A 2 37.87 -16.57 6.03
CA LEU A 2 36.95 -15.41 6.25
C LEU A 2 37.41 -14.39 7.31
N THR A 3 38.14 -14.81 8.35
CA THR A 3 38.57 -13.92 9.45
C THR A 3 39.67 -12.95 9.02
N ALA A 4 40.59 -13.39 8.14
CA ALA A 4 41.64 -12.54 7.59
C ALA A 4 41.07 -11.50 6.60
N LEU A 5 40.05 -11.88 5.83
CA LEU A 5 39.35 -10.98 4.90
C LEU A 5 38.56 -9.88 5.65
N LYS A 6 37.91 -10.23 6.77
CA LYS A 6 37.20 -9.28 7.65
C LYS A 6 38.13 -8.24 8.26
N ASN A 7 39.33 -8.65 8.68
CA ASN A 7 40.31 -7.74 9.28
C ASN A 7 40.98 -6.85 8.22
N GLY A 8 41.15 -7.35 6.99
CA GLY A 8 41.65 -6.55 5.86
C GLY A 8 40.70 -5.42 5.47
N LEU A 9 39.40 -5.68 5.37
CA LEU A 9 38.36 -4.68 5.06
C LEU A 9 38.19 -3.63 6.18
N ALA A 10 38.37 -4.03 7.44
CA ALA A 10 38.28 -3.12 8.59
C ALA A 10 39.43 -2.10 8.69
N ASN A 11 40.56 -2.34 8.01
CA ASN A 11 41.70 -1.42 8.02
C ASN A 11 41.72 -0.45 6.82
N VAL A 12 40.84 -0.64 5.83
CA VAL A 12 40.79 0.17 4.60
C VAL A 12 39.65 1.19 4.64
N LEU A 13 38.59 0.91 5.41
CA LEU A 13 37.41 1.77 5.47
C LEU A 13 37.54 2.81 6.59
N PRO A 14 37.16 4.08 6.34
CA PRO A 14 37.15 5.09 7.39
C PRO A 14 36.11 4.74 8.47
N PRO A 15 36.33 5.14 9.74
CA PRO A 15 35.47 4.77 10.87
C PRO A 15 33.95 4.99 10.66
N PRO A 16 33.49 6.09 10.00
CA PRO A 16 32.07 6.28 9.72
C PRO A 16 31.48 5.24 8.76
N ALA A 17 32.26 4.80 7.76
CA ALA A 17 31.82 3.80 6.79
C ALA A 17 31.70 2.41 7.42
N LEU A 18 32.64 2.07 8.33
CA LEU A 18 32.55 0.84 9.12
C LEU A 18 31.40 0.84 10.11
N TYR A 19 31.13 1.99 10.74
CA TYR A 19 29.97 2.15 11.61
C TYR A 19 28.67 1.94 10.82
N TRP A 20 28.52 2.60 9.68
CA TRP A 20 27.34 2.45 8.82
C TRP A 20 27.14 1.00 8.38
N LEU A 21 28.19 0.32 7.90
CA LEU A 21 28.11 -1.06 7.46
C LEU A 21 27.70 -2.02 8.59
N ARG A 22 28.20 -1.78 9.81
CA ARG A 22 27.83 -2.57 11.00
C ARG A 22 26.40 -2.26 11.47
N SER A 23 25.95 -1.01 11.36
CA SER A 23 24.60 -0.58 11.70
C SER A 23 23.55 -1.17 10.73
N VAL A 24 23.83 -1.18 9.43
CA VAL A 24 22.97 -1.85 8.42
C VAL A 24 22.84 -3.35 8.72
N LYS A 25 23.96 -4.01 9.02
CA LYS A 25 23.94 -5.43 9.39
C LYS A 25 23.08 -5.68 10.65
N ARG A 26 23.20 -4.84 11.68
CA ARG A 26 22.42 -4.99 12.93
C ARG A 26 20.93 -4.72 12.71
N ALA A 27 20.59 -3.73 11.87
CA ALA A 27 19.21 -3.46 11.47
C ALA A 27 18.56 -4.65 10.76
N ILE A 28 19.29 -5.31 9.85
CA ILE A 28 18.82 -6.54 9.17
C ILE A 28 18.63 -7.71 10.16
N MET A 29 19.42 -7.75 11.23
CA MET A 29 19.40 -8.81 12.24
C MET A 29 18.53 -8.46 13.47
N PHE A 30 17.79 -7.35 13.45
CA PHE A 30 16.98 -6.84 14.57
C PHE A 30 17.76 -6.66 15.89
N GLU A 31 19.03 -6.30 15.82
CA GLU A 31 19.87 -5.99 16.98
C GLU A 31 19.85 -4.48 17.30
N PRO A 32 19.94 -4.07 18.59
CA PRO A 32 19.96 -2.65 18.97
C PRO A 32 21.18 -1.94 18.35
N PRO A 33 21.08 -0.64 18.01
CA PRO A 33 22.15 0.10 17.36
C PRO A 33 23.42 0.17 18.21
N LEU A 34 24.58 0.31 17.56
CA LEU A 34 25.84 0.54 18.26
C LEU A 34 25.81 1.93 18.92
N PRO A 35 26.34 2.09 20.15
CA PRO A 35 26.55 3.42 20.70
C PRO A 35 27.52 4.18 19.79
N TRP A 36 27.08 5.36 19.35
CA TRP A 36 27.80 6.20 18.40
C TRP A 36 29.07 6.78 19.05
N PRO A 37 30.24 6.83 18.36
CA PRO A 37 31.51 7.20 19.00
C PRO A 37 31.76 8.71 19.12
N TYR A 38 30.84 9.59 18.71
CA TYR A 38 30.94 11.04 18.92
C TYR A 38 29.70 11.52 19.67
N GLY A 39 29.79 11.72 20.99
CA GLY A 39 28.66 12.01 21.88
C GLY A 39 27.66 13.09 21.38
N PRO A 40 26.53 13.26 22.08
CA PRO A 40 25.40 14.04 21.57
C PRO A 40 25.82 15.46 21.15
N ASP A 41 25.45 15.87 19.93
CA ASP A 41 25.52 17.27 19.51
C ASP A 41 24.44 18.05 20.30
N GLU A 42 24.84 18.59 21.44
CA GLU A 42 24.07 19.58 22.22
C GLU A 42 24.09 20.94 21.51
N ALA A 43 23.51 21.05 20.31
CA ALA A 43 23.22 22.35 19.70
C ALA A 43 22.27 22.20 18.50
N SER A 44 20.95 22.26 18.74
CA SER A 44 19.99 22.95 17.86
C SER A 44 18.53 22.66 18.23
N ALA A 45 18.13 22.99 19.47
CA ALA A 45 16.74 23.36 19.71
C ALA A 45 16.56 24.83 19.29
N SER A 46 16.57 25.11 17.98
CA SER A 46 16.17 26.43 17.47
C SER A 46 14.66 26.43 17.24
N ALA A 47 13.96 27.35 17.91
CA ALA A 47 12.58 27.67 17.65
C ALA A 47 12.36 27.90 16.14
N ILE A 48 11.40 27.17 15.57
CA ILE A 48 11.05 27.30 14.15
C ILE A 48 10.35 28.65 13.97
N THR A 49 11.06 29.60 13.38
CA THR A 49 10.47 30.84 12.85
C THR A 49 9.53 30.44 11.71
N PRO A 50 8.29 30.98 11.63
CA PRO A 50 7.43 30.71 10.49
C PRO A 50 8.15 31.11 9.20
N ALA A 51 8.11 30.21 8.20
CA ALA A 51 8.71 30.46 6.91
C ALA A 51 8.09 31.73 6.31
N ILE A 52 8.92 32.77 6.13
CA ILE A 52 8.56 33.91 5.30
C ILE A 52 8.39 33.34 3.89
N ALA A 53 7.19 33.44 3.33
CA ALA A 53 6.97 33.08 1.93
C ALA A 53 7.96 33.86 1.08
N ILE A 54 8.91 33.16 0.45
CA ILE A 54 9.79 33.76 -0.54
C ILE A 54 8.87 34.16 -1.68
N ALA A 55 8.64 35.47 -1.85
CA ALA A 55 7.95 35.97 -3.02
C ALA A 55 8.63 35.37 -4.26
N ALA A 56 7.84 34.77 -5.16
CA ALA A 56 8.37 34.23 -6.40
C ALA A 56 9.28 35.31 -7.05
N PRO A 57 10.49 34.94 -7.51
CA PRO A 57 11.37 35.90 -8.14
C PRO A 57 10.62 36.66 -9.23
N ALA A 58 10.87 37.97 -9.33
CA ALA A 58 10.26 38.78 -10.37
C ALA A 58 10.45 38.09 -11.73
N PHE A 59 9.37 37.99 -12.50
CA PHE A 59 9.36 37.31 -13.78
C PHE A 59 10.34 38.01 -14.73
N HIS A 60 11.57 37.50 -14.81
CA HIS A 60 12.48 37.82 -15.87
C HIS A 60 12.07 36.93 -17.04
N GLY A 61 11.29 37.47 -17.98
CA GLY A 61 11.06 36.80 -19.26
C GLY A 61 12.42 36.43 -19.87
N SER A 62 12.47 35.32 -20.61
CA SER A 62 13.63 35.04 -21.45
C SER A 62 13.84 36.19 -22.44
N ASP A 63 15.07 36.35 -22.96
CA ASP A 63 15.40 37.40 -23.94
C ASP A 63 14.50 37.39 -25.20
N ASP A 64 13.77 36.29 -25.45
CA ASP A 64 12.81 36.11 -26.54
C ASP A 64 11.32 36.19 -26.10
N GLY A 65 11.04 36.54 -24.85
CA GLY A 65 9.69 36.74 -24.31
C GLY A 65 8.90 35.46 -24.01
N ARG A 66 9.49 34.27 -24.17
CA ARG A 66 8.84 32.99 -23.88
C ARG A 66 8.84 32.67 -22.38
N VAL A 67 7.88 31.85 -21.94
CA VAL A 67 7.85 31.37 -20.56
C VAL A 67 9.02 30.41 -20.35
N ILE A 68 9.77 30.56 -19.25
CA ILE A 68 10.94 29.72 -18.96
C ILE A 68 10.61 28.21 -18.97
N GLN A 69 9.36 27.88 -18.65
CA GLN A 69 8.83 26.52 -18.68
C GLN A 69 8.63 25.97 -20.11
N ASP A 70 8.28 26.82 -21.08
CA ASP A 70 8.19 26.43 -22.50
C ASP A 70 9.59 26.17 -23.07
N ILE A 71 10.56 27.01 -22.71
CA ILE A 71 11.97 26.82 -23.08
C ILE A 71 12.52 25.53 -22.45
N ALA A 72 12.21 25.27 -21.17
CA ALA A 72 12.60 24.04 -20.50
C ALA A 72 11.95 22.81 -21.15
N LEU A 73 10.67 22.88 -21.53
CA LEU A 73 9.96 21.79 -22.20
C LEU A 73 10.49 21.53 -23.60
N GLU A 74 10.84 22.57 -24.37
CA GLU A 74 11.52 22.43 -25.66
C GLU A 74 12.90 21.79 -25.52
N LYS A 75 13.72 22.26 -24.56
CA LYS A 75 15.03 21.64 -24.27
C LYS A 75 14.90 20.20 -23.80
N TYR A 76 13.88 19.89 -23.00
CA TYR A 76 13.54 18.52 -22.58
C TYR A 76 13.16 17.64 -23.78
N LYS A 77 12.26 18.13 -24.66
CA LYS A 77 11.87 17.45 -25.91
C LYS A 77 13.06 17.23 -26.84
N ALA A 78 13.99 18.17 -26.89
CA ALA A 78 15.24 18.06 -27.64
C ALA A 78 16.29 17.14 -26.97
N LYS A 79 15.98 16.52 -25.82
CA LYS A 79 16.89 15.74 -24.96
C LYS A 79 18.14 16.50 -24.50
N GLN A 80 18.04 17.82 -24.38
CA GLN A 80 19.13 18.73 -23.98
C GLN A 80 19.09 19.09 -22.48
N LEU A 81 18.18 18.50 -21.71
CA LEU A 81 18.17 18.56 -20.25
C LEU A 81 18.40 17.16 -19.67
N PRO A 82 19.25 17.02 -18.63
CA PRO A 82 19.24 15.81 -17.83
C PRO A 82 17.85 15.67 -17.19
N SER A 83 17.18 14.55 -17.47
CA SER A 83 15.95 14.18 -16.78
C SER A 83 16.25 13.05 -15.79
N PRO A 84 15.26 12.50 -15.06
CA PRO A 84 15.44 11.19 -14.43
C PRO A 84 16.04 10.13 -15.39
N ALA A 85 15.94 10.31 -16.71
CA ALA A 85 16.65 9.59 -17.79
C ALA A 85 18.18 9.58 -17.70
N SER A 86 18.78 10.43 -16.87
CA SER A 86 20.21 10.34 -16.54
C SER A 86 20.52 9.09 -15.70
N TYR A 87 19.50 8.55 -15.02
CA TYR A 87 19.58 7.39 -14.11
C TYR A 87 18.61 6.25 -14.49
N TYR A 88 17.47 6.53 -15.13
CA TYR A 88 16.39 5.58 -15.45
C TYR A 88 15.68 5.95 -16.78
N GLY A 89 15.60 5.05 -17.76
CA GLY A 89 14.80 5.27 -18.97
C GLY A 89 13.32 5.56 -18.68
N TYR A 90 12.57 6.09 -19.66
CA TYR A 90 11.13 6.37 -19.50
C TYR A 90 10.34 5.14 -19.03
N GLU A 91 10.62 3.98 -19.63
CA GLU A 91 10.04 2.68 -19.23
C GLU A 91 10.47 2.27 -17.81
N ASP A 92 11.70 2.62 -17.39
CA ASP A 92 12.22 2.30 -16.07
C ASP A 92 11.54 3.11 -14.97
N VAL A 93 11.07 4.33 -15.27
CA VAL A 93 10.36 5.20 -14.32
C VAL A 93 8.91 4.73 -14.12
N LEU A 94 8.22 4.35 -15.19
CA LEU A 94 6.82 3.90 -15.12
C LEU A 94 6.65 2.61 -14.33
N ILE A 95 7.67 1.75 -14.29
CA ILE A 95 7.62 0.50 -13.53
C ILE A 95 7.95 0.67 -12.05
N LEU A 96 8.50 1.82 -11.62
CA LEU A 96 8.90 2.02 -10.21
C LEU A 96 7.70 1.92 -9.25
N PRO A 97 6.55 2.58 -9.50
CA PRO A 97 5.39 2.45 -8.62
C PRO A 97 4.89 1.01 -8.56
N ALA A 98 4.81 0.32 -9.70
CA ALA A 98 4.42 -1.08 -9.76
C ALA A 98 5.38 -1.99 -8.96
N LYS A 99 6.69 -1.73 -8.99
CA LYS A 99 7.67 -2.48 -8.20
C LYS A 99 7.51 -2.23 -6.70
N GLU A 100 7.26 -1.00 -6.26
CA GLU A 100 7.04 -0.71 -4.84
C GLU A 100 5.73 -1.31 -4.33
N ILE A 101 4.63 -1.21 -5.10
CA ILE A 101 3.36 -1.88 -4.79
C ILE A 101 3.60 -3.39 -4.68
N ALA A 102 4.23 -3.99 -5.70
CA ALA A 102 4.47 -5.43 -5.72
C ALA A 102 5.28 -5.89 -4.50
N LYS A 103 6.38 -5.19 -4.22
CA LYS A 103 7.23 -5.44 -3.05
C LYS A 103 6.43 -5.31 -1.75
N ALA A 104 5.64 -4.26 -1.58
CA ALA A 104 4.93 -4.02 -0.34
C ALA A 104 3.78 -5.02 -0.11
N LEU A 105 3.03 -5.39 -1.15
CA LEU A 105 2.02 -6.44 -1.08
C LEU A 105 2.66 -7.81 -0.78
N THR A 106 3.77 -8.16 -1.44
CA THR A 106 4.51 -9.39 -1.14
C THR A 106 5.00 -9.44 0.30
N LEU A 107 5.60 -8.34 0.81
CA LEU A 107 6.06 -8.28 2.19
C LEU A 107 4.91 -8.34 3.20
N SER A 108 3.74 -7.78 2.85
CA SER A 108 2.53 -7.87 3.69
C SER A 108 2.02 -9.31 3.78
N VAL A 109 2.02 -10.05 2.66
CA VAL A 109 1.68 -11.49 2.65
C VAL A 109 2.71 -12.31 3.45
N GLN A 110 4.00 -11.99 3.35
CA GLN A 110 5.03 -12.65 4.18
C GLN A 110 4.85 -12.34 5.66
N TYR A 111 4.50 -11.09 6.00
CA TYR A 111 4.22 -10.68 7.38
C TYR A 111 3.07 -11.50 7.97
N ILE A 112 1.89 -11.53 7.33
CA ILE A 112 0.74 -12.26 7.88
C ILE A 112 1.02 -13.76 8.08
N ASN A 113 1.88 -14.34 7.24
CA ASN A 113 2.33 -15.72 7.38
C ASN A 113 3.30 -15.88 8.55
N SER A 114 4.32 -15.03 8.66
CA SER A 114 5.33 -15.10 9.73
C SER A 114 4.82 -14.70 11.11
N ALA A 115 3.82 -13.82 11.18
CA ALA A 115 3.18 -13.38 12.41
C ALA A 115 1.95 -14.23 12.81
N HIS A 116 1.64 -15.26 12.02
CA HIS A 116 0.53 -16.18 12.27
C HIS A 116 -0.85 -15.51 12.35
N VAL A 117 -1.07 -14.49 11.51
CA VAL A 117 -2.35 -13.80 11.43
C VAL A 117 -3.38 -14.73 10.76
N ASN A 118 -4.53 -14.96 11.39
CA ASN A 118 -5.58 -15.84 10.85
C ASN A 118 -6.36 -15.19 9.69
N GLY A 119 -6.80 -15.97 8.71
CA GLY A 119 -7.76 -15.53 7.68
C GLY A 119 -7.22 -15.41 6.26
N ASP A 120 -8.07 -14.95 5.37
CA ASP A 120 -7.83 -14.85 3.93
C ASP A 120 -7.14 -13.53 3.54
N VAL A 121 -6.77 -13.44 2.26
CA VAL A 121 -6.31 -12.19 1.64
C VAL A 121 -7.45 -11.66 0.78
N ALA A 122 -7.81 -10.39 0.94
CA ALA A 122 -8.81 -9.74 0.10
C ALA A 122 -8.23 -8.57 -0.69
N GLU A 123 -8.81 -8.33 -1.85
CA GLU A 123 -8.66 -7.11 -2.63
C GLU A 123 -10.03 -6.53 -2.99
N PHE A 124 -10.20 -5.23 -2.78
CA PHE A 124 -11.37 -4.45 -3.19
C PHE A 124 -10.95 -3.50 -4.29
N GLY A 125 -11.48 -3.70 -5.49
CA GLY A 125 -11.06 -2.99 -6.69
C GLY A 125 -9.86 -3.68 -7.34
N THR A 126 -10.08 -4.25 -8.51
CA THR A 126 -9.11 -5.12 -9.20
C THR A 126 -8.67 -4.54 -10.54
N MET A 127 -9.48 -3.69 -11.17
CA MET A 127 -9.16 -2.93 -12.39
C MET A 127 -8.47 -3.79 -13.47
N GLY A 128 -7.16 -3.61 -13.68
CA GLY A 128 -6.33 -4.34 -14.65
C GLY A 128 -5.76 -5.68 -14.16
N GLY A 129 -6.02 -6.04 -12.91
CA GLY A 129 -5.63 -7.29 -12.25
C GLY A 129 -4.15 -7.39 -11.87
N PHE A 130 -3.41 -6.28 -11.82
CA PHE A 130 -1.98 -6.26 -11.49
C PHE A 130 -1.72 -6.63 -10.02
N SER A 131 -2.39 -5.93 -9.10
CA SER A 131 -2.33 -6.15 -7.66
C SER A 131 -2.94 -7.51 -7.28
N ALA A 132 -4.07 -7.89 -7.87
CA ALA A 132 -4.65 -9.24 -7.76
C ALA A 132 -3.64 -10.35 -8.09
N ALA A 133 -2.96 -10.23 -9.24
CA ALA A 133 -1.94 -11.19 -9.67
C ALA A 133 -0.71 -11.18 -8.73
N THR A 134 -0.33 -10.00 -8.23
CA THR A 134 0.75 -9.84 -7.26
C THR A 134 0.44 -10.56 -5.94
N LEU A 135 -0.77 -10.39 -5.40
CA LEU A 135 -1.22 -11.08 -4.19
C LEU A 135 -1.24 -12.59 -4.44
N ALA A 136 -1.79 -13.04 -5.56
CA ALA A 136 -1.79 -14.45 -5.96
C ALA A 136 -0.37 -15.04 -6.02
N MET A 137 0.57 -14.37 -6.68
CA MET A 137 1.98 -14.78 -6.76
C MET A 137 2.64 -14.83 -5.37
N SER A 138 2.34 -13.84 -4.53
CA SER A 138 2.89 -13.77 -3.16
C SER A 138 2.39 -14.93 -2.29
N MET A 139 1.13 -15.35 -2.48
CA MET A 139 0.53 -16.47 -1.76
C MET A 139 1.08 -17.84 -2.16
N VAL A 140 1.68 -17.98 -3.36
CA VAL A 140 2.36 -19.23 -3.78
C VAL A 140 3.82 -19.27 -3.35
N PHE A 141 4.43 -18.12 -3.07
CA PHE A 141 5.86 -18.04 -2.75
C PHE A 141 6.24 -18.75 -1.44
N ASP A 142 5.34 -18.75 -0.46
CA ASP A 142 5.62 -19.27 0.89
C ASP A 142 4.52 -20.23 1.41
N LEU A 143 4.26 -21.31 0.65
CA LEU A 143 3.28 -22.33 1.04
C LEU A 143 3.64 -23.07 2.33
N GLN A 144 4.92 -23.10 2.72
CA GLN A 144 5.39 -23.83 3.89
C GLN A 144 5.21 -23.06 5.22
N ARG A 145 4.93 -21.75 5.16
CA ARG A 145 4.74 -20.90 6.36
C ARG A 145 3.32 -20.36 6.54
N GLN A 146 2.32 -20.84 5.81
CA GLN A 146 0.93 -20.49 6.15
C GLN A 146 0.60 -21.22 7.46
N PRO A 147 0.40 -20.54 8.59
CA PRO A 147 0.25 -21.19 9.89
C PRO A 147 -1.22 -21.37 10.22
N LEU A 148 -2.01 -21.88 9.27
CA LEU A 148 -3.41 -22.16 9.54
C LEU A 148 -3.51 -23.47 10.34
N ALA A 149 -4.49 -23.54 11.22
CA ALA A 149 -4.73 -24.75 11.99
C ALA A 149 -4.95 -25.91 11.02
N LYS A 150 -4.23 -27.03 11.22
CA LYS A 150 -4.42 -28.21 10.38
C LYS A 150 -5.89 -28.58 10.36
N SER A 151 -6.43 -28.79 9.16
CA SER A 151 -7.77 -29.34 8.99
C SER A 151 -7.85 -30.72 9.64
N ALA A 152 -9.07 -31.25 9.76
CA ALA A 152 -9.28 -32.61 10.26
C ALA A 152 -8.52 -33.70 9.46
N SER A 153 -8.08 -33.41 8.23
CA SER A 153 -7.23 -34.31 7.42
C SER A 153 -5.72 -34.19 7.70
N GLY A 154 -5.31 -33.28 8.59
CA GLY A 154 -3.90 -33.04 8.91
C GLY A 154 -3.16 -32.12 7.93
N GLU A 155 -3.86 -31.60 6.92
CA GLU A 155 -3.35 -30.63 5.95
C GLU A 155 -3.53 -29.21 6.48
N ASN A 156 -2.57 -28.34 6.19
CA ASN A 156 -2.68 -26.93 6.51
C ASN A 156 -3.63 -26.30 5.48
N PRO A 157 -4.85 -25.86 5.84
CA PRO A 157 -5.74 -25.24 4.87
C PRO A 157 -5.02 -24.02 4.33
N PHE A 158 -5.06 -23.81 3.02
CA PHE A 158 -4.42 -22.66 2.44
C PHE A 158 -5.36 -21.44 2.48
N ARG A 159 -4.79 -20.24 2.63
CA ARG A 159 -5.56 -18.99 2.50
C ARG A 159 -6.21 -18.90 1.12
N VAL A 160 -7.43 -18.36 1.08
CA VAL A 160 -8.17 -18.03 -0.14
C VAL A 160 -7.88 -16.56 -0.50
N LEU A 161 -7.72 -16.28 -1.80
CA LEU A 161 -7.68 -14.92 -2.33
C LEU A 161 -9.10 -14.50 -2.72
N ARG A 162 -9.68 -13.53 -2.01
CA ARG A 162 -11.04 -13.02 -2.27
C ARG A 162 -10.97 -11.69 -3.02
N LEU A 163 -11.47 -11.67 -4.26
CA LEU A 163 -11.37 -10.52 -5.15
C LEU A 163 -12.75 -9.90 -5.34
N PHE A 164 -12.93 -8.66 -4.92
CA PHE A 164 -14.19 -7.92 -5.01
C PHE A 164 -14.07 -6.84 -6.07
N ASP A 165 -14.97 -6.84 -7.06
CA ASP A 165 -15.03 -5.81 -8.09
C ASP A 165 -16.43 -5.79 -8.72
N SER A 166 -16.90 -4.62 -9.12
CA SER A 166 -18.14 -4.51 -9.90
C SER A 166 -17.95 -5.04 -11.33
N PHE A 167 -16.74 -4.97 -11.85
CA PHE A 167 -16.38 -5.11 -13.27
C PHE A 167 -17.14 -4.12 -14.18
N GLU A 168 -17.73 -3.10 -13.57
CA GLU A 168 -18.48 -2.02 -14.19
C GLU A 168 -17.80 -0.66 -14.01
N GLY A 169 -16.68 -0.62 -13.27
CA GLY A 169 -15.99 0.62 -12.91
C GLY A 169 -16.60 1.28 -11.68
N LEU A 170 -16.29 2.57 -11.50
CA LEU A 170 -16.78 3.35 -10.36
C LEU A 170 -18.31 3.46 -10.33
N PRO A 171 -18.94 3.41 -9.14
CA PRO A 171 -20.39 3.53 -8.99
C PRO A 171 -20.89 4.95 -9.30
N GLU A 172 -22.21 5.13 -9.24
CA GLU A 172 -22.81 6.46 -9.17
C GLU A 172 -22.34 7.21 -7.91
N ILE A 173 -21.95 8.49 -8.06
CA ILE A 173 -21.39 9.27 -6.94
C ILE A 173 -22.52 9.92 -6.15
N THR A 174 -22.98 9.23 -5.10
CA THR A 174 -24.12 9.65 -4.27
C THR A 174 -23.70 10.32 -2.97
N SER A 175 -22.52 10.01 -2.43
CA SER A 175 -22.04 10.58 -1.18
C SER A 175 -21.66 12.06 -1.33
N PRO A 176 -22.15 12.95 -0.45
CA PRO A 176 -21.71 14.34 -0.43
C PRO A 176 -20.20 14.52 -0.22
N ILE A 177 -19.53 13.59 0.47
CA ILE A 177 -18.08 13.61 0.70
C ILE A 177 -17.33 13.38 -0.62
N ASP A 178 -17.79 12.43 -1.44
CA ASP A 178 -17.20 12.13 -2.74
C ASP A 178 -17.51 13.22 -3.77
N GLN A 179 -18.72 13.79 -3.76
CA GLN A 179 -19.14 14.85 -4.69
C GLN A 179 -18.26 16.11 -4.63
N VAL A 180 -17.63 16.37 -3.47
CA VAL A 180 -16.73 17.52 -3.29
C VAL A 180 -15.25 17.15 -3.39
N ALA A 181 -14.93 15.87 -3.65
CA ALA A 181 -13.57 15.39 -3.74
C ALA A 181 -12.89 15.89 -5.05
N PRO A 182 -11.65 16.41 -5.01
CA PRO A 182 -10.96 16.94 -6.18
C PRO A 182 -10.93 16.03 -7.43
N HIS A 183 -10.74 14.72 -7.28
CA HIS A 183 -10.72 13.79 -8.43
C HIS A 183 -12.12 13.58 -9.04
N VAL A 184 -13.18 13.66 -8.24
CA VAL A 184 -14.55 13.62 -8.74
C VAL A 184 -14.90 14.93 -9.44
N ILE A 185 -14.58 16.09 -8.83
CA ILE A 185 -14.82 17.42 -9.42
C ILE A 185 -14.09 17.58 -10.76
N SER A 186 -12.86 17.05 -10.88
CA SER A 186 -12.10 17.13 -12.14
C SER A 186 -12.61 16.18 -13.23
N GLY A 187 -13.49 15.24 -12.88
CA GLY A 187 -13.95 14.17 -13.77
C GLY A 187 -12.95 13.02 -13.92
N ALA A 188 -11.83 13.02 -13.19
CA ALA A 188 -10.88 11.90 -13.17
C ALA A 188 -11.52 10.63 -12.61
N TRP A 189 -12.38 10.80 -11.59
CA TRP A 189 -13.18 9.73 -10.99
C TRP A 189 -14.66 9.99 -11.27
N ALA A 190 -15.11 9.49 -12.42
CA ALA A 190 -16.51 9.53 -12.84
C ALA A 190 -17.10 8.12 -12.88
N LYS A 191 -18.43 8.03 -12.81
CA LYS A 191 -19.16 6.76 -12.96
C LYS A 191 -18.69 5.98 -14.19
N GLY A 192 -18.43 4.69 -14.00
CA GLY A 192 -17.92 3.79 -15.03
C GLY A 192 -16.43 3.98 -15.36
N GLY A 193 -15.76 4.94 -14.72
CA GLY A 193 -14.31 5.09 -14.76
C GLY A 193 -13.60 3.87 -14.16
N CYS A 194 -12.31 3.71 -14.47
CA CYS A 194 -11.48 2.59 -14.00
C CYS A 194 -11.93 1.18 -14.44
N LYS A 195 -12.94 1.05 -15.31
CA LYS A 195 -13.34 -0.23 -15.91
C LYS A 195 -12.30 -0.72 -16.91
N VAL A 196 -11.61 -1.83 -16.62
CA VAL A 196 -10.58 -2.41 -17.50
C VAL A 196 -10.85 -3.88 -17.82
N LEU A 197 -10.63 -4.80 -16.89
CA LEU A 197 -10.87 -6.23 -17.14
C LEU A 197 -12.32 -6.63 -16.82
N ALA A 198 -12.82 -7.64 -17.53
CA ALA A 198 -14.03 -8.35 -17.16
C ALA A 198 -13.72 -9.53 -16.21
N ALA A 199 -14.71 -9.96 -15.42
CA ALA A 199 -14.53 -11.04 -14.46
C ALA A 199 -14.00 -12.36 -15.06
N PRO A 200 -14.42 -12.83 -16.25
CA PRO A 200 -13.84 -14.03 -16.86
C PRO A 200 -12.34 -13.88 -17.17
N GLU A 201 -11.90 -12.68 -17.56
CA GLU A 201 -10.49 -12.40 -17.90
C GLU A 201 -9.63 -12.38 -16.63
N LEU A 202 -10.12 -11.75 -15.56
CA LEU A 202 -9.45 -11.78 -14.27
C LEU A 202 -9.39 -13.22 -13.73
N ARG A 203 -10.49 -13.97 -13.82
CA ARG A 203 -10.56 -15.39 -13.41
C ARG A 203 -9.55 -16.24 -14.16
N GLU A 204 -9.42 -16.07 -15.47
CA GLU A 204 -8.41 -16.78 -16.27
C GLU A 204 -6.98 -16.39 -15.84
N ARG A 205 -6.73 -15.09 -15.63
CA ARG A 205 -5.42 -14.57 -15.19
C ARG A 205 -5.00 -15.17 -13.85
N ILE A 206 -5.88 -15.15 -12.85
CA ILE A 206 -5.60 -15.67 -11.51
C ILE A 206 -5.55 -17.20 -11.52
N GLY A 207 -6.40 -17.86 -12.32
CA GLY A 207 -6.41 -19.33 -12.49
C GLY A 207 -5.12 -19.91 -13.05
N LYS A 208 -4.27 -19.10 -13.71
CA LYS A 208 -2.91 -19.49 -14.13
C LYS A 208 -1.91 -19.53 -12.96
N ILE A 209 -2.24 -18.94 -11.82
CA ILE A 209 -1.37 -18.80 -10.65
C ILE A 209 -1.89 -19.64 -9.47
N LEU A 210 -3.18 -19.54 -9.18
CA LEU A 210 -3.85 -20.24 -8.08
C LEU A 210 -4.88 -21.23 -8.63
N PRO A 211 -4.99 -22.44 -8.06
CA PRO A 211 -6.04 -23.38 -8.45
C PRO A 211 -7.42 -22.86 -8.03
N PRO A 212 -8.53 -23.32 -8.66
CA PRO A 212 -9.87 -22.74 -8.46
C PRO A 212 -10.39 -22.70 -7.01
N HIS A 213 -9.92 -23.57 -6.11
CA HIS A 213 -10.32 -23.59 -4.70
C HIS A 213 -9.52 -22.60 -3.82
N ARG A 214 -8.54 -21.90 -4.40
CA ARG A 214 -7.64 -20.96 -3.70
C ARG A 214 -7.99 -19.51 -3.97
N PHE A 215 -9.01 -19.22 -4.78
CA PHE A 215 -9.46 -17.87 -5.03
C PHE A 215 -10.96 -17.82 -5.36
N GLU A 216 -11.58 -16.71 -5.02
CA GLU A 216 -13.00 -16.46 -5.28
C GLU A 216 -13.17 -15.04 -5.83
N LEU A 217 -14.06 -14.88 -6.82
CA LEU A 217 -14.42 -13.57 -7.37
C LEU A 217 -15.83 -13.23 -6.92
N TYR A 218 -15.98 -12.01 -6.44
CA TYR A 218 -17.23 -11.41 -5.99
C TYR A 218 -17.59 -10.30 -6.97
N GLU A 219 -18.41 -10.66 -7.96
CA GLU A 219 -18.84 -9.77 -9.05
C GLU A 219 -20.03 -8.92 -8.57
N GLY A 220 -19.82 -7.61 -8.41
CA GLY A 220 -20.86 -6.65 -7.99
C GLY A 220 -20.34 -5.59 -7.02
N TRP A 221 -21.24 -4.70 -6.58
CA TRP A 221 -20.91 -3.62 -5.66
C TRP A 221 -20.51 -4.15 -4.28
N PHE A 222 -19.54 -3.51 -3.62
CA PHE A 222 -19.06 -3.93 -2.29
C PHE A 222 -20.17 -4.03 -1.26
N ALA A 223 -21.11 -3.08 -1.28
CA ALA A 223 -22.29 -3.05 -0.43
C ALA A 223 -23.14 -4.32 -0.51
N ASP A 224 -23.12 -5.01 -1.65
CA ASP A 224 -23.89 -6.23 -1.89
C ASP A 224 -23.02 -7.48 -1.70
N THR A 225 -21.82 -7.47 -2.25
CA THR A 225 -20.94 -8.64 -2.29
C THR A 225 -20.39 -9.02 -0.91
N VAL A 226 -20.00 -8.04 -0.09
CA VAL A 226 -19.48 -8.29 1.26
C VAL A 226 -20.52 -8.99 2.15
N LYS A 227 -21.81 -8.71 1.94
CA LYS A 227 -22.91 -9.34 2.69
C LYS A 227 -23.03 -10.84 2.40
N THR A 228 -22.52 -11.31 1.26
CA THR A 228 -22.59 -12.73 0.86
C THR A 228 -21.49 -13.58 1.49
N LEU A 229 -20.47 -12.96 2.12
CA LEU A 229 -19.38 -13.70 2.75
C LEU A 229 -19.88 -14.65 3.83
N PRO A 230 -19.35 -15.88 3.92
CA PRO A 230 -19.63 -16.79 5.02
C PRO A 230 -19.30 -16.16 6.39
N PRO A 231 -20.11 -16.37 7.45
CA PRO A 231 -19.89 -15.77 8.77
C PRO A 231 -18.53 -16.09 9.43
N GLU A 232 -17.96 -17.24 9.08
CA GLU A 232 -16.65 -17.70 9.54
C GLU A 232 -15.47 -17.06 8.80
N THR A 233 -15.73 -16.30 7.73
CA THR A 233 -14.68 -15.62 6.97
C THR A 233 -13.92 -14.67 7.89
N ARG A 234 -12.59 -14.72 7.80
CA ARG A 234 -11.67 -13.79 8.45
C ARG A 234 -10.68 -13.28 7.43
N PHE A 235 -10.16 -12.08 7.61
CA PHE A 235 -9.17 -11.46 6.76
C PHE A 235 -7.90 -11.17 7.56
N ALA A 236 -6.80 -11.76 7.08
CA ALA A 236 -5.46 -11.46 7.54
C ALA A 236 -4.88 -10.24 6.81
N MET A 237 -5.31 -10.01 5.57
CA MET A 237 -4.88 -8.88 4.76
C MET A 237 -6.03 -8.37 3.91
N ILE A 238 -6.15 -7.05 3.82
CA ILE A 238 -7.01 -6.36 2.86
C ILE A 238 -6.15 -5.38 2.08
N HIS A 239 -6.19 -5.49 0.76
CA HIS A 239 -5.79 -4.43 -0.16
C HIS A 239 -7.06 -3.69 -0.59
N PHE A 240 -7.17 -2.41 -0.24
CA PHE A 240 -8.33 -1.59 -0.56
C PHE A 240 -7.91 -0.56 -1.62
N ASP A 241 -8.49 -0.68 -2.81
CA ASP A 241 -8.23 0.11 -4.02
C ASP A 241 -9.58 0.48 -4.66
N GLY A 242 -10.46 1.08 -3.84
CA GLY A 242 -11.85 1.38 -4.20
C GLY A 242 -12.11 2.85 -4.51
N ASP A 243 -11.05 3.68 -4.53
CA ASP A 243 -10.98 5.13 -4.77
C ASP A 243 -11.81 6.01 -3.80
N LEU A 244 -13.11 5.73 -3.70
CA LEU A 244 -14.13 6.59 -3.11
C LEU A 244 -14.28 6.37 -1.61
N TYR A 245 -14.68 7.44 -0.91
CA TYR A 245 -15.11 7.37 0.48
C TYR A 245 -16.27 6.37 0.64
N GLN A 246 -17.31 6.45 -0.20
CA GLN A 246 -18.48 5.58 -0.07
C GLN A 246 -18.13 4.11 -0.32
N SER A 247 -17.30 3.82 -1.33
CA SER A 247 -16.78 2.47 -1.58
C SER A 247 -16.04 1.91 -0.37
N THR A 248 -15.23 2.74 0.29
CA THR A 248 -14.51 2.36 1.51
C THR A 248 -15.45 2.00 2.64
N MET A 249 -16.48 2.80 2.86
CA MET A 249 -17.48 2.55 3.90
C MET A 249 -18.31 1.30 3.59
N ASP A 250 -18.78 1.15 2.35
CA ASP A 250 -19.58 0.01 1.89
C ASP A 250 -18.85 -1.32 2.04
N ALA A 251 -17.52 -1.32 1.87
CA ALA A 251 -16.70 -2.50 2.07
C ALA A 251 -16.37 -2.74 3.55
N LEU A 252 -15.81 -1.74 4.24
CA LEU A 252 -15.14 -1.98 5.53
C LEU A 252 -16.10 -1.96 6.73
N VAL A 253 -17.16 -1.14 6.73
CA VAL A 253 -18.15 -1.12 7.83
C VAL A 253 -18.70 -2.53 8.12
N PRO A 254 -19.27 -3.26 7.14
CA PRO A 254 -19.80 -4.59 7.40
C PRO A 254 -18.72 -5.61 7.80
N LEU A 255 -17.47 -5.44 7.37
CA LEU A 255 -16.38 -6.33 7.80
C LEU A 255 -16.03 -6.14 9.27
N PHE A 256 -15.92 -4.89 9.73
CA PHE A 256 -15.69 -4.60 11.15
C PHE A 256 -16.89 -4.99 12.01
N GLU A 257 -18.12 -4.65 11.61
CA GLU A 257 -19.34 -5.04 12.34
C GLU A 257 -19.44 -6.55 12.56
N ARG A 258 -19.05 -7.34 11.55
CA ARG A 258 -19.15 -8.80 11.57
C ARG A 258 -17.93 -9.49 12.18
N GLY A 259 -16.95 -8.74 12.68
CA GLY A 259 -15.78 -9.33 13.31
C GLY A 259 -14.85 -10.04 12.31
N MET A 260 -14.81 -9.59 11.05
CA MET A 260 -14.09 -10.30 9.97
C MET A 260 -12.62 -9.91 9.85
N ILE A 261 -12.16 -8.88 10.56
CA ILE A 261 -10.77 -8.41 10.49
C ILE A 261 -9.99 -9.03 11.65
N SER A 262 -8.96 -9.82 11.35
CA SER A 262 -8.20 -10.52 12.39
C SER A 262 -7.30 -9.59 13.19
N ILE A 263 -6.93 -10.02 14.41
CA ILE A 263 -5.84 -9.40 15.16
C ILE A 263 -4.54 -9.54 14.36
N GLY A 264 -3.78 -8.46 14.23
CA GLY A 264 -2.58 -8.41 13.40
C GLY A 264 -2.86 -8.29 11.91
N ALA A 265 -4.13 -8.15 11.48
CA ALA A 265 -4.42 -7.95 10.07
C ALA A 265 -3.77 -6.68 9.53
N VAL A 266 -3.36 -6.73 8.26
CA VAL A 266 -2.84 -5.56 7.54
C VAL A 266 -3.90 -5.04 6.56
N ILE A 267 -4.23 -3.76 6.66
CA ILE A 267 -5.11 -3.08 5.70
C ILE A 267 -4.25 -2.07 4.93
N CYS A 268 -4.13 -2.28 3.62
CA CYS A 268 -3.51 -1.36 2.67
C CYS A 268 -4.59 -0.51 2.00
N PHE A 269 -4.36 0.79 1.86
CA PHE A 269 -5.25 1.80 1.27
C PHE A 269 -4.54 2.48 0.10
N ASP A 270 -4.91 2.19 -1.16
CA ASP A 270 -4.17 2.61 -2.37
C ASP A 270 -4.20 4.12 -2.56
N ASP A 271 -5.36 4.70 -2.28
CA ASP A 271 -5.69 6.09 -2.57
C ASP A 271 -5.63 7.00 -1.33
N TRP A 272 -4.83 6.61 -0.34
CA TRP A 272 -4.77 7.33 0.94
C TRP A 272 -4.45 8.82 0.77
N ASN A 273 -3.53 9.16 -0.13
CA ASN A 273 -3.13 10.53 -0.46
C ASN A 273 -3.81 11.07 -1.73
N ALA A 274 -4.75 10.33 -2.30
CA ALA A 274 -5.62 10.88 -3.34
C ALA A 274 -6.36 12.11 -2.80
N ASN A 275 -7.01 12.84 -3.71
CA ASN A 275 -7.76 14.05 -3.36
C ASN A 275 -6.89 15.10 -2.63
N ARG A 276 -5.62 15.21 -3.04
CA ARG A 276 -4.62 16.13 -2.46
C ARG A 276 -4.34 15.86 -0.97
N ALA A 277 -4.55 14.62 -0.53
CA ALA A 277 -4.46 14.22 0.88
C ALA A 277 -5.34 15.07 1.82
N ILE A 278 -6.45 15.62 1.32
CA ILE A 278 -7.39 16.39 2.15
C ILE A 278 -8.01 15.41 3.17
N PRO A 279 -7.87 15.67 4.50
CA PRO A 279 -8.28 14.71 5.52
C PRO A 279 -9.77 14.35 5.50
N THR A 280 -10.61 15.22 4.93
CA THR A 280 -12.07 15.09 4.87
C THR A 280 -12.57 14.53 3.55
N THR A 281 -11.73 13.81 2.80
CA THR A 281 -12.10 13.20 1.50
C THR A 281 -11.56 11.77 1.40
N GLY A 282 -12.21 10.96 0.55
CA GLY A 282 -11.77 9.61 0.21
C GLY A 282 -11.52 8.70 1.42
N GLU A 283 -10.53 7.82 1.27
CA GLU A 283 -10.16 6.82 2.27
C GLU A 283 -9.73 7.42 3.62
N ARG A 284 -9.16 8.63 3.63
CA ARG A 284 -8.77 9.31 4.89
C ARG A 284 -9.96 9.62 5.77
N GLN A 285 -11.03 10.15 5.17
CA GLN A 285 -12.25 10.44 5.91
C GLN A 285 -12.94 9.14 6.33
N ALA A 286 -13.01 8.15 5.45
CA ALA A 286 -13.60 6.84 5.76
C ALA A 286 -12.86 6.16 6.91
N TRP A 287 -11.53 6.09 6.87
CA TRP A 287 -10.72 5.50 7.94
C TRP A 287 -10.91 6.22 9.28
N LYS A 288 -10.96 7.55 9.26
CA LYS A 288 -11.24 8.34 10.47
C LYS A 288 -12.58 7.92 11.10
N GLU A 289 -13.63 7.81 10.30
CA GLU A 289 -14.96 7.41 10.79
C GLU A 289 -15.00 5.94 11.24
N LEU A 290 -14.33 5.03 10.54
CA LEU A 290 -14.18 3.63 10.95
C LEU A 290 -13.48 3.51 12.31
N VAL A 291 -12.40 4.26 12.52
CA VAL A 291 -11.67 4.31 13.79
C VAL A 291 -12.58 4.78 14.92
N GLU A 292 -13.39 5.83 14.72
CA GLU A 292 -14.37 6.29 15.72
C GLU A 292 -15.49 5.27 15.96
N MET A 293 -16.08 4.74 14.88
CA MET A 293 -17.23 3.84 14.94
C MET A 293 -16.90 2.56 15.70
N PHE A 294 -15.75 1.96 15.40
CA PHE A 294 -15.33 0.68 15.97
C PHE A 294 -14.27 0.81 17.05
N ALA A 295 -13.87 2.01 17.46
CA ALA A 295 -12.76 2.21 18.40
C ALA A 295 -11.50 1.40 17.99
N ILE A 296 -11.12 1.53 16.72
CA ILE A 296 -10.02 0.74 16.14
C ILE A 296 -8.69 1.21 16.72
N GLU A 297 -7.94 0.28 17.29
CA GLU A 297 -6.54 0.47 17.64
C GLU A 297 -5.68 -0.12 16.51
N ALA A 298 -4.87 0.72 15.87
CA ALA A 298 -4.02 0.31 14.78
C ALA A 298 -2.70 1.10 14.74
N SER A 299 -1.63 0.46 14.27
CA SER A 299 -0.37 1.15 13.96
C SER A 299 -0.31 1.50 12.48
N ASN A 300 0.04 2.75 12.17
CA ASN A 300 0.47 3.10 10.82
C ASN A 300 1.82 2.40 10.55
N SER A 301 1.86 1.57 9.50
CA SER A 301 2.99 0.72 9.12
C SER A 301 3.74 1.26 7.88
N GLY A 302 3.57 2.55 7.61
CA GLY A 302 4.18 3.28 6.51
C GLY A 302 3.44 3.15 5.19
N ASP A 303 4.08 3.64 4.14
CA ASP A 303 3.52 3.65 2.80
C ASP A 303 3.68 2.27 2.11
N TYR A 304 2.79 1.96 1.17
CA TYR A 304 2.95 0.81 0.28
C TYR A 304 2.97 1.19 -1.21
N SER A 305 2.56 2.42 -1.55
CA SER A 305 2.64 3.01 -2.89
C SER A 305 2.97 4.50 -2.78
N VAL A 306 3.03 5.23 -3.91
CA VAL A 306 3.27 6.69 -3.91
C VAL A 306 2.14 7.45 -3.21
N GLY A 307 0.91 6.95 -3.32
CA GLY A 307 -0.28 7.54 -2.71
C GLY A 307 -0.80 6.78 -1.50
N GLY A 308 -0.42 5.52 -1.33
CA GLY A 308 -1.09 4.60 -0.42
C GLY A 308 -0.38 4.37 0.91
N THR A 309 -1.13 3.93 1.91
CA THR A 309 -0.65 3.63 3.26
C THR A 309 -1.09 2.26 3.73
N ARG A 310 -0.52 1.76 4.84
CA ARG A 310 -0.97 0.52 5.46
C ARG A 310 -1.07 0.63 6.98
N PHE A 311 -2.06 -0.04 7.54
CA PHE A 311 -2.30 -0.14 8.97
C PHE A 311 -2.24 -1.58 9.45
N LEU A 312 -1.67 -1.79 10.64
CA LEU A 312 -1.73 -3.06 11.37
C LEU A 312 -2.79 -2.95 12.46
N ILE A 313 -3.77 -3.85 12.45
CA ILE A 313 -4.91 -3.84 13.36
C ILE A 313 -4.54 -4.57 14.66
N HIS A 314 -4.72 -3.91 15.80
CA HIS A 314 -4.46 -4.49 17.13
C HIS A 314 -5.75 -4.89 17.84
N SER A 315 -6.77 -4.03 17.77
CA SER A 315 -8.07 -4.27 18.38
C SER A 315 -9.15 -3.41 17.75
N TYR A 316 -10.41 -3.79 17.95
CA TYR A 316 -11.58 -2.96 17.71
C TYR A 316 -12.78 -3.51 18.49
N ARG A 317 -13.82 -2.69 18.68
CA ARG A 317 -15.06 -3.05 19.36
C ARG A 317 -15.73 -4.23 18.65
N GLY A 318 -15.86 -5.35 19.36
CA GLY A 318 -16.51 -6.54 18.81
C GLY A 318 -15.57 -7.47 18.04
N ILE A 319 -14.25 -7.24 18.07
CA ILE A 319 -13.28 -8.17 17.51
C ILE A 319 -13.43 -9.56 18.17
N PRO A 320 -13.62 -10.64 17.40
CA PRO A 320 -13.65 -11.99 17.96
C PRO A 320 -12.28 -12.38 18.51
N ALA A 321 -12.26 -13.23 19.52
CA ALA A 321 -11.03 -13.91 19.91
C ALA A 321 -10.52 -14.77 18.75
N ASP A 322 -9.20 -14.89 18.61
CA ASP A 322 -8.61 -15.82 17.66
C ASP A 322 -9.09 -17.25 17.95
N PRO A 323 -9.36 -18.06 16.92
CA PRO A 323 -9.60 -19.48 17.10
C PRO A 323 -8.35 -20.12 17.75
N ILE A 324 -8.56 -20.78 18.89
CA ILE A 324 -7.53 -21.53 19.65
C ILE A 324 -7.17 -22.82 18.91
#